data_AF-A0A8B2XHP7-F1
#
_entry.id   AF-A0A8B2XHP7-F1
#
_cell.length_a   1.000
_cell.length_b   1.000
_cell.length_c   1.000
_cell.angle_alpha   90.00
_cell.angle_beta   90.00
_cell.angle_gamma   90.00
#
_symmetry.space_group_name_H-M   'P 1'
#
loop_
_entity.id
_entity.type
_entity.pdbx_description
1 polymer ?
#
loop_
_entity_poly.entity_id
_entity_poly.type
_entity_poly.pdbx_seq_one_letter_code
_entity_poly.pdbx_strand_id
1 'polypeptide(L)'
;MNSSDTPSRITKAFGVNGLKNTIPVDSSTTTDNNGVATFDKGFPPVTMQPLSAGGIPPSGKDMNGVLYSTTIQQQWQNAGMTYPFSQDFSDAVSGYPKGAIVPSSVYTGQWLNLNEANGTSPESPTGANTGWVPINNYGVTQITMTSGSIVMSSLQAAKDRIIISGALTANVNLIFPAWIKSWVVHNNCTGNFTITCRTASGSGVVVIPGLVSRLFCDGVNISDETYNPNNDMVGMVAAFAANSAPTGWLAADGSAVSRTTYARLFSRIGTIYGSGNGTTTFNLPDGRGVFLRGFDAGRGLDSGRVFGSYQEDSVKTIDLRFYGRQGSGVGSRTVLSTENNRNALYTSGISQDDGSVQPAFQQIGSTSENRVKNLAQLMCIKY
;
A
#
# COMPACT_ATOMS: atom_id res chain seq x y z
N MET A 1 -5.98 42.42 -7.57
CA MET A 1 -5.00 42.19 -6.51
C MET A 1 -4.32 40.88 -6.85
N ASN A 2 -3.02 40.89 -7.10
CA ASN A 2 -2.23 39.69 -7.42
C ASN A 2 -1.73 39.04 -6.11
N SER A 3 -1.35 37.76 -6.15
CA SER A 3 -0.77 37.09 -4.98
C SER A 3 0.53 37.76 -4.48
N SER A 4 1.25 38.42 -5.39
CA SER A 4 2.43 39.25 -5.10
C SER A 4 2.12 40.50 -4.27
N ASP A 5 0.87 40.97 -4.26
CA ASP A 5 0.47 42.24 -3.64
C ASP A 5 0.02 42.04 -2.19
N THR A 6 0.58 41.03 -1.50
CA THR A 6 0.19 40.66 -0.13
C THR A 6 0.38 41.86 0.81
N PRO A 7 -0.67 42.33 1.51
CA PRO A 7 -0.54 43.47 2.41
C PRO A 7 0.40 43.19 3.60
N SER A 8 0.95 44.24 4.19
CA SER A 8 1.72 44.12 5.43
C SER A 8 0.84 43.61 6.58
N ARG A 9 1.36 42.67 7.37
CA ARG A 9 0.68 42.11 8.54
C ARG A 9 0.71 43.11 9.71
N ILE A 10 -0.39 43.19 10.46
CA ILE A 10 -0.38 43.84 11.79
C ILE A 10 0.23 42.85 12.80
N THR A 11 1.40 43.19 13.34
CA THR A 11 2.12 42.37 14.33
C THR A 11 1.74 42.70 15.77
N LYS A 12 1.11 43.86 16.00
CA LYS A 12 0.64 44.31 17.32
C LYS A 12 -0.73 44.96 17.19
N ALA A 13 -1.67 44.56 18.05
CA ALA A 13 -2.97 45.20 18.09
C ALA A 13 -2.84 46.71 18.38
N PHE A 14 -3.59 47.52 17.65
CA PHE A 14 -3.62 48.97 17.86
C PHE A 14 -4.12 49.28 19.28
N GLY A 15 -3.38 50.10 20.03
CA GLY A 15 -3.73 50.42 21.42
C GLY A 15 -3.55 49.26 22.42
N VAL A 16 -2.77 48.21 22.10
CA VAL A 16 -2.57 47.05 23.00
C VAL A 16 -2.10 47.46 24.41
N ASN A 17 -1.17 48.44 24.48
CA ASN A 17 -0.66 49.01 25.73
C ASN A 17 -1.23 50.41 26.03
N GLY A 18 -2.20 50.87 25.23
CA GLY A 18 -2.89 52.14 25.44
C GLY A 18 -4.02 52.01 26.46
N LEU A 19 -4.40 53.14 27.07
CA LEU A 19 -5.64 53.25 27.83
C LEU A 19 -6.81 52.99 26.87
N LYS A 20 -7.63 51.97 27.18
CA LYS A 20 -8.83 51.60 26.43
C LYS A 20 -9.91 51.19 27.41
N ASN A 21 -11.14 51.60 27.13
CA ASN A 21 -12.32 51.13 27.85
C ASN A 21 -12.80 49.81 27.24
N THR A 22 -13.39 48.93 28.05
CA THR A 22 -14.28 47.91 27.51
C THR A 22 -15.47 48.63 26.90
N ILE A 23 -15.74 48.40 25.61
CA ILE A 23 -16.84 49.06 24.88
C ILE A 23 -18.14 48.31 25.18
N PRO A 24 -19.14 48.94 25.83
CA PRO A 24 -20.44 48.32 26.07
C PRO A 24 -21.17 48.03 24.76
N VAL A 25 -22.01 46.99 24.76
CA VAL A 25 -22.80 46.60 23.60
C VAL A 25 -23.87 47.66 23.29
N ASP A 26 -24.67 48.03 24.29
CA ASP A 26 -25.78 48.96 24.15
C ASP A 26 -25.52 50.31 24.85
N SER A 27 -26.08 51.37 24.29
CA SER A 27 -26.04 52.73 24.83
C SER A 27 -27.02 52.96 25.98
N SER A 28 -26.64 53.89 26.87
CA SER A 28 -27.44 54.36 28.00
C SER A 28 -27.29 55.87 28.18
N THR A 29 -28.19 56.49 28.95
CA THR A 29 -28.08 57.92 29.30
C THR A 29 -26.70 58.26 29.90
N THR A 30 -26.11 57.33 30.66
CA THR A 30 -24.79 57.51 31.27
C THR A 30 -23.66 57.43 30.25
N THR A 31 -23.70 56.51 29.28
CA THR A 31 -22.65 56.41 28.25
C THR A 31 -22.71 57.59 27.29
N ASP A 32 -23.92 58.02 26.92
CA ASP A 32 -24.15 59.16 26.03
C ASP A 32 -23.65 60.47 26.66
N ASN A 33 -23.97 60.70 27.94
CA ASN A 33 -23.55 61.91 28.66
C ASN A 33 -22.04 61.98 28.94
N ASN A 34 -21.35 60.85 28.99
CA ASN A 34 -19.94 60.78 29.38
C ASN A 34 -18.97 60.58 28.22
N GLY A 35 -19.44 60.67 26.97
CA GLY A 35 -18.53 60.58 25.84
C GLY A 35 -18.10 59.15 25.47
N VAL A 36 -18.75 58.12 26.02
CA VAL A 36 -18.32 56.71 25.90
C VAL A 36 -18.88 56.08 24.63
N ALA A 37 -17.99 55.50 23.82
CA ALA A 37 -18.41 54.75 22.65
C ALA A 37 -19.09 53.42 23.03
N THR A 38 -20.06 53.01 22.22
CA THR A 38 -20.82 51.75 22.35
C THR A 38 -20.95 51.07 20.98
N PHE A 39 -21.25 49.77 20.94
CA PHE A 39 -21.38 49.06 19.66
C PHE A 39 -22.62 49.48 18.86
N ASP A 40 -23.70 49.90 19.51
CA ASP A 40 -24.95 50.35 18.85
C ASP A 40 -24.88 51.80 18.33
N LYS A 41 -24.22 52.72 19.05
CA LYS A 41 -24.17 54.16 18.68
C LYS A 41 -22.79 54.68 18.27
N GLY A 42 -21.70 53.94 18.45
CA GLY A 42 -20.35 54.46 18.19
C GLY A 42 -19.96 55.59 19.13
N PHE A 43 -19.13 56.54 18.68
CA PHE A 43 -18.72 57.69 19.49
C PHE A 43 -19.83 58.76 19.61
N PRO A 44 -20.11 59.29 20.81
CA PRO A 44 -21.12 60.33 21.00
C PRO A 44 -20.67 61.72 20.50
N PRO A 45 -21.61 62.66 20.24
CA PRO A 45 -21.34 63.92 19.52
C PRO A 45 -20.25 64.83 20.09
N VAL A 46 -19.90 64.69 21.37
CA VAL A 46 -18.87 65.50 22.06
C VAL A 46 -17.48 65.31 21.46
N THR A 47 -17.16 64.13 20.92
CA THR A 47 -15.87 63.87 20.26
C THR A 47 -15.83 64.38 18.82
N MET A 48 -16.94 64.93 18.32
CA MET A 48 -17.09 65.50 16.99
C MET A 48 -17.22 67.05 17.04
N GLN A 49 -16.94 67.66 18.20
CA GLN A 49 -17.01 69.11 18.40
C GLN A 49 -15.84 69.85 17.72
N PRO A 50 -16.08 71.07 17.18
CA PRO A 50 -15.03 71.89 16.61
C PRO A 50 -13.93 72.25 17.63
N LEU A 51 -12.68 72.42 17.16
CA LEU A 51 -11.56 72.89 17.99
C LEU A 51 -11.85 74.23 18.67
N SER A 52 -12.60 75.13 18.00
CA SER A 52 -13.03 76.42 18.55
C SER A 52 -14.01 76.30 19.72
N ALA A 53 -14.63 75.13 19.91
CA ALA A 53 -15.50 74.81 21.04
C ALA A 53 -14.78 73.95 22.11
N GLY A 54 -13.45 73.83 22.04
CA GLY A 54 -12.64 73.05 22.98
C GLY A 54 -12.43 71.58 22.59
N GLY A 55 -12.82 71.17 21.38
CA GLY A 55 -12.60 69.80 20.89
C GLY A 55 -11.13 69.50 20.58
N ILE A 56 -10.68 68.27 20.88
CA ILE A 56 -9.35 67.76 20.48
C ILE A 56 -9.57 66.51 19.62
N PRO A 57 -9.78 66.68 18.30
CA PRO A 57 -10.03 65.56 17.41
C PRO A 57 -8.76 64.72 17.20
N PRO A 58 -8.89 63.41 16.94
CA PRO A 58 -7.76 62.57 16.56
C PRO A 58 -7.12 63.07 15.26
N SER A 59 -5.81 62.89 15.14
CA SER A 59 -5.07 63.17 13.91
C SER A 59 -5.66 62.38 12.74
N GLY A 60 -6.21 63.09 11.75
CA GLY A 60 -6.81 62.47 10.57
C GLY A 60 -5.82 61.60 9.77
N LYS A 61 -4.52 61.92 9.82
CA LYS A 61 -3.48 61.11 9.18
C LYS A 61 -3.27 59.77 9.90
N ASP A 62 -3.25 59.77 11.22
CA ASP A 62 -3.10 58.53 12.00
C ASP A 62 -4.36 57.66 11.89
N MET A 63 -5.55 58.29 11.91
CA MET A 63 -6.82 57.61 11.66
C MET A 63 -6.83 56.96 10.27
N ASN A 64 -6.47 57.71 9.22
CA ASN A 64 -6.43 57.18 7.86
C ASN A 64 -5.40 56.05 7.73
N GLY A 65 -4.23 56.17 8.35
CA GLY A 65 -3.20 55.12 8.32
C GLY A 65 -3.66 53.82 8.99
N VAL A 66 -4.24 53.91 10.19
CA VAL A 66 -4.77 52.75 10.92
C VAL A 66 -5.92 52.10 10.15
N LEU A 67 -6.88 52.90 9.68
CA LEU A 67 -8.02 52.39 8.90
C LEU A 67 -7.58 51.79 7.57
N TYR A 68 -6.68 52.44 6.83
CA TYR A 68 -6.11 51.89 5.60
C TYR A 68 -5.43 50.55 5.85
N SER A 69 -4.55 50.46 6.86
CA SER A 69 -3.83 49.22 7.19
C SER A 69 -4.78 48.06 7.56
N THR A 70 -5.92 48.35 8.19
CA THR A 70 -6.91 47.34 8.55
C THR A 70 -7.77 46.96 7.35
N THR A 71 -8.27 47.96 6.62
CA THR A 71 -9.19 47.75 5.49
C THR A 71 -8.51 47.13 4.26
N ILE A 72 -7.22 47.38 4.03
CA ILE A 72 -6.47 46.69 2.96
C ILE A 72 -6.32 45.19 3.25
N GLN A 73 -6.15 44.80 4.51
CA GLN A 73 -6.15 43.39 4.92
C GLN A 73 -7.54 42.78 4.82
N GLN A 74 -8.58 43.53 5.18
CA GLN A 74 -9.96 43.09 4.98
C GLN A 74 -10.27 42.90 3.49
N GLN A 75 -9.79 43.78 2.62
CA GLN A 75 -9.94 43.64 1.18
C GLN A 75 -9.25 42.37 0.66
N TRP A 76 -8.03 42.06 1.15
CA TRP A 76 -7.32 40.82 0.86
C TRP A 76 -8.11 39.57 1.32
N GLN A 77 -8.66 39.60 2.53
CA GLN A 77 -9.50 38.53 3.05
C GLN A 77 -10.80 38.37 2.27
N ASN A 78 -11.45 39.48 1.88
CA ASN A 78 -12.65 39.46 1.03
C ASN A 78 -12.37 38.89 -0.36
N ALA A 79 -11.12 38.98 -0.83
CA ALA A 79 -10.67 38.30 -2.05
C ALA A 79 -10.41 36.78 -1.84
N GLY A 80 -10.67 36.25 -0.65
CA GLY A 80 -10.47 34.84 -0.29
C GLY A 80 -9.03 34.48 0.08
N MET A 81 -8.14 35.47 0.18
CA MET A 81 -6.73 35.24 0.46
C MET A 81 -6.42 35.21 1.95
N THR A 82 -5.40 34.43 2.28
CA THR A 82 -4.80 34.33 3.61
C THR A 82 -3.29 34.57 3.49
N TYR A 83 -2.57 34.62 4.61
CA TYR A 83 -1.14 34.93 4.60
C TYR A 83 -0.29 33.67 4.75
N PRO A 84 0.69 33.42 3.85
CA PRO A 84 1.63 32.30 3.98
C PRO A 84 2.46 32.45 5.25
N PHE A 85 3.06 31.35 5.73
CA PHE A 85 3.94 31.39 6.90
C PHE A 85 4.99 32.51 6.78
N SER A 86 5.22 33.24 7.86
CA SER A 86 6.24 34.27 7.98
C SER A 86 6.96 34.11 9.30
N GLN A 87 8.28 33.92 9.26
CA GLN A 87 9.10 33.79 10.46
C GLN A 87 9.03 35.08 11.30
N ASP A 88 9.24 36.24 10.67
CA ASP A 88 9.18 37.54 11.34
C ASP A 88 7.84 37.78 12.06
N PHE A 89 6.71 37.39 11.43
CA PHE A 89 5.41 37.47 12.09
C PHE A 89 5.29 36.50 13.26
N SER A 90 5.73 35.26 13.05
CA SER A 90 5.77 34.22 14.09
C SER A 90 6.50 34.73 15.33
N ASP A 91 7.72 35.26 15.14
CA ASP A 91 8.55 35.78 16.22
C ASP A 91 7.88 36.97 16.93
N ALA A 92 7.23 37.85 16.17
CA ALA A 92 6.53 39.00 16.72
C ALA A 92 5.30 38.65 17.58
N VAL A 93 4.62 37.53 17.29
CA VAL A 93 3.43 37.07 18.02
C VAL A 93 3.69 35.88 18.94
N SER A 94 4.95 35.48 19.12
CA SER A 94 5.37 34.31 19.92
C SER A 94 4.84 32.97 19.39
N GLY A 95 4.82 32.81 18.06
CA GLY A 95 4.45 31.60 17.35
C GLY A 95 2.98 31.56 16.93
N TYR A 96 2.68 30.74 15.92
CA TYR A 96 1.30 30.54 15.47
C TYR A 96 0.52 29.69 16.49
N PRO A 97 -0.76 30.03 16.79
CA PRO A 97 -1.59 29.23 17.69
C PRO A 97 -2.03 27.92 17.03
N LYS A 98 -2.44 26.94 17.84
CA LYS A 98 -3.00 25.68 17.34
C LYS A 98 -4.25 25.94 16.51
N GLY A 99 -4.41 25.21 15.41
CA GLY A 99 -5.52 25.39 14.47
C GLY A 99 -5.31 26.53 13.48
N ALA A 100 -4.19 27.27 13.54
CA ALA A 100 -3.82 28.21 12.49
C ALA A 100 -3.71 27.50 11.13
N ILE A 101 -4.24 28.13 10.09
CA ILE A 101 -4.14 27.67 8.71
C ILE A 101 -3.39 28.72 7.90
N VAL A 102 -2.32 28.28 7.22
CA VAL A 102 -1.57 29.14 6.29
C VAL A 102 -1.49 28.47 4.91
N PRO A 103 -1.58 29.21 3.80
CA PRO A 103 -1.37 28.65 2.47
C PRO A 103 0.07 28.19 2.32
N SER A 104 0.29 27.20 1.46
CA SER A 104 1.64 26.82 1.04
C SER A 104 2.31 27.95 0.28
N SER A 105 3.64 27.96 0.25
CA SER A 105 4.45 28.98 -0.44
C SER A 105 4.12 29.10 -1.94
N VAL A 106 3.60 28.02 -2.52
CA VAL A 106 3.19 27.92 -3.93
C VAL A 106 1.67 28.03 -4.13
N TYR A 107 0.89 28.29 -3.08
CA TYR A 107 -0.57 28.46 -3.13
C TYR A 107 -1.35 27.30 -3.76
N THR A 108 -0.81 26.08 -3.72
CA THR A 108 -1.48 24.86 -4.24
C THR A 108 -2.05 24.00 -3.12
N GLY A 109 -2.10 24.51 -1.90
CA GLY A 109 -2.63 23.85 -0.72
C GLY A 109 -2.43 24.69 0.53
N GLN A 110 -2.73 24.12 1.68
CA GLN A 110 -2.61 24.80 2.98
C GLN A 110 -1.98 23.88 4.02
N TRP A 111 -1.56 24.48 5.13
CA TRP A 111 -0.94 23.85 6.28
C TRP A 111 -1.78 24.13 7.52
N LEU A 112 -2.15 23.08 8.24
CA LEU A 112 -2.83 23.15 9.53
C LEU A 112 -1.81 22.99 10.66
N ASN A 113 -1.78 23.95 11.59
CA ASN A 113 -0.94 23.88 12.78
C ASN A 113 -1.57 23.01 13.87
N LEU A 114 -0.80 22.08 14.42
CA LEU A 114 -1.24 21.21 15.52
C LEU A 114 -0.72 21.64 16.90
N ASN A 115 0.19 22.61 16.95
CA ASN A 115 0.90 23.01 18.16
C ASN A 115 0.56 24.45 18.56
N GLU A 116 0.58 24.76 19.86
CA GLU A 116 0.58 26.15 20.33
C GLU A 116 1.95 26.79 20.14
N ALA A 117 1.97 28.12 20.02
CA ALA A 117 3.20 28.91 19.90
C ALA A 117 4.19 28.35 18.85
N ASN A 118 3.66 27.85 17.73
CA ASN A 118 4.50 27.17 16.73
C ASN A 118 5.31 28.18 15.93
N GLY A 119 6.60 28.26 16.25
CA GLY A 119 7.61 29.07 15.58
C GLY A 119 8.19 28.47 14.31
N THR A 120 7.89 27.20 14.02
CA THR A 120 8.59 26.43 12.96
C THR A 120 7.90 26.63 11.61
N SER A 121 8.68 26.81 10.54
CA SER A 121 8.15 26.83 9.18
C SER A 121 7.47 25.51 8.82
N PRO A 122 6.28 25.52 8.16
CA PRO A 122 5.60 24.29 7.75
C PRO A 122 6.39 23.48 6.71
N GLU A 123 7.15 24.14 5.85
CA GLU A 123 7.75 23.56 4.65
C GLU A 123 9.20 23.10 4.87
N SER A 124 9.37 21.98 5.58
CA SER A 124 10.69 21.39 5.81
C SER A 124 11.30 20.83 4.51
N PRO A 125 12.55 21.18 4.15
CA PRO A 125 13.24 20.60 2.99
C PRO A 125 13.44 19.08 3.10
N THR A 126 13.53 18.57 4.34
CA THR A 126 13.76 17.17 4.66
C THR A 126 12.51 16.46 5.20
N GLY A 127 11.33 17.07 5.09
CA GLY A 127 10.09 16.47 5.59
C GLY A 127 10.08 16.19 7.10
N ALA A 128 10.90 16.90 7.88
CA ALA A 128 10.89 16.82 9.34
C ALA A 128 9.52 17.21 9.90
N ASN A 129 9.20 16.72 11.09
CA ASN A 129 7.98 17.11 11.79
C ASN A 129 8.10 18.56 12.27
N THR A 130 7.28 19.45 11.71
CA THR A 130 7.26 20.89 12.02
C THR A 130 6.05 21.27 12.89
N GLY A 131 5.21 20.30 13.28
CA GLY A 131 3.91 20.55 13.90
C GLY A 131 2.84 21.01 12.91
N TRP A 132 3.16 21.11 11.61
CA TRP A 132 2.22 21.43 10.55
C TRP A 132 1.90 20.19 9.71
N VAL A 133 0.64 20.05 9.31
CA VAL A 133 0.17 18.97 8.44
C VAL A 133 -0.55 19.52 7.20
N PRO A 134 -0.45 18.86 6.04
CA PRO A 134 -1.03 19.36 4.80
C PRO A 134 -2.55 19.18 4.75
N ILE A 135 -3.27 20.16 4.21
CA ILE A 135 -4.69 20.09 3.88
C ILE A 135 -4.95 20.69 2.48
N ASN A 136 -6.02 20.26 1.81
CA ASN A 136 -6.50 20.84 0.54
C ASN A 136 -5.43 20.99 -0.56
N ASN A 137 -4.51 20.01 -0.66
CA ASN A 137 -3.38 20.09 -1.59
C ASN A 137 -3.74 19.56 -2.98
N TYR A 138 -3.60 20.40 -4.00
CA TYR A 138 -3.85 20.05 -5.41
C TYR A 138 -2.57 19.63 -6.13
N GLY A 139 -2.69 18.64 -7.03
CA GLY A 139 -1.62 18.24 -7.96
C GLY A 139 -0.95 16.91 -7.60
N VAL A 140 0.19 16.67 -8.23
CA VAL A 140 0.95 15.42 -8.14
C VAL A 140 2.41 15.75 -7.93
N THR A 141 3.09 14.99 -7.08
CA THR A 141 4.54 15.07 -6.94
C THR A 141 5.19 14.04 -7.83
N GLN A 142 6.17 14.45 -8.63
CA GLN A 142 6.99 13.57 -9.46
C GLN A 142 8.39 13.46 -8.84
N ILE A 143 8.86 12.23 -8.62
CA ILE A 143 10.18 11.93 -8.06
C ILE A 143 10.92 10.99 -9.02
N THR A 144 12.11 11.39 -9.44
CA THR A 144 12.99 10.53 -10.24
C THR A 144 14.00 9.83 -9.32
N MET A 145 14.12 8.50 -9.40
CA MET A 145 15.02 7.69 -8.56
C MET A 145 15.89 6.75 -9.40
N THR A 146 17.14 6.56 -8.99
CA THR A 146 18.08 5.61 -9.63
C THR A 146 18.79 4.73 -8.59
N SER A 147 19.78 5.26 -7.87
CA SER A 147 20.57 4.51 -6.88
C SER A 147 20.50 5.07 -5.46
N GLY A 148 20.02 6.31 -5.29
CA GLY A 148 19.94 6.99 -3.99
C GLY A 148 18.56 6.90 -3.34
N SER A 149 18.54 6.73 -2.01
CA SER A 149 17.32 6.97 -1.23
C SER A 149 17.01 8.47 -1.21
N ILE A 150 15.73 8.82 -1.29
CA ILE A 150 15.26 10.22 -1.29
C ILE A 150 14.42 10.47 -0.04
N VAL A 151 14.68 11.59 0.62
CA VAL A 151 13.80 12.16 1.64
C VAL A 151 12.96 13.24 0.98
N MET A 152 11.64 13.10 1.02
CA MET A 152 10.74 14.11 0.45
C MET A 152 10.65 15.33 1.35
N SER A 153 10.64 16.51 0.74
CA SER A 153 10.27 17.73 1.45
C SER A 153 8.80 17.68 1.89
N SER A 154 8.42 18.49 2.88
CA SER A 154 7.02 18.63 3.28
C SER A 154 6.15 18.98 2.07
N LEU A 155 6.60 19.91 1.23
CA LEU A 155 5.81 20.37 0.07
C LEU A 155 5.62 19.27 -0.99
N GLN A 156 6.62 18.43 -1.21
CA GLN A 156 6.52 17.25 -2.07
C GLN A 156 5.55 16.21 -1.49
N ALA A 157 5.68 15.90 -0.20
CA ALA A 157 4.84 14.92 0.47
C ALA A 157 3.41 15.42 0.74
N ALA A 158 3.14 16.72 0.61
CA ALA A 158 1.81 17.30 0.83
C ALA A 158 0.78 16.83 -0.21
N LYS A 159 1.23 16.42 -1.41
CA LYS A 159 0.37 15.93 -2.47
C LYS A 159 -0.08 14.50 -2.18
N ASP A 160 -1.36 14.22 -2.42
CA ASP A 160 -1.94 12.90 -2.19
C ASP A 160 -1.40 11.84 -3.14
N ARG A 161 -0.91 12.25 -4.32
CA ARG A 161 -0.37 11.36 -5.34
C ARG A 161 1.10 11.62 -5.58
N ILE A 162 1.88 10.55 -5.49
CA ILE A 162 3.31 10.54 -5.77
C ILE A 162 3.56 9.62 -6.97
N ILE A 163 4.19 10.14 -8.01
CA ILE A 163 4.64 9.36 -9.16
C ILE A 163 6.14 9.24 -9.10
N ILE A 164 6.64 8.01 -9.04
CA ILE A 164 8.06 7.70 -9.02
C ILE A 164 8.45 7.14 -10.39
N SER A 165 9.56 7.59 -10.94
CA SER A 165 10.10 7.10 -12.21
C SER A 165 11.63 6.97 -12.16
N GLY A 166 12.21 6.34 -13.18
CA GLY A 166 13.65 6.16 -13.32
C GLY A 166 14.07 4.70 -13.41
N ALA A 167 15.35 4.45 -13.68
CA ALA A 167 15.92 3.11 -13.76
C ALA A 167 16.68 2.81 -12.48
N LEU A 168 16.15 1.90 -11.67
CA LEU A 168 16.76 1.53 -10.40
C LEU A 168 17.99 0.64 -10.64
N THR A 169 19.03 0.91 -9.87
CA THR A 169 20.28 0.12 -9.86
C THR A 169 20.64 -0.40 -8.47
N ALA A 170 19.82 -0.09 -7.46
CA ALA A 170 19.92 -0.57 -6.09
C ALA A 170 18.54 -0.55 -5.43
N ASN A 171 18.38 -1.29 -4.32
CA ASN A 171 17.21 -1.11 -3.44
C ASN A 171 17.32 0.24 -2.73
N VAL A 172 16.28 1.05 -2.81
CA VAL A 172 16.27 2.42 -2.29
C VAL A 172 15.05 2.68 -1.42
N ASN A 173 15.13 3.73 -0.60
CA ASN A 173 14.01 4.19 0.21
C ASN A 173 13.46 5.50 -0.34
N LEU A 174 12.13 5.62 -0.39
CA LEU A 174 11.45 6.91 -0.47
C LEU A 174 10.92 7.23 0.93
N ILE A 175 11.45 8.29 1.53
CA ILE A 175 11.22 8.63 2.93
C ILE A 175 10.19 9.76 3.00
N PHE A 176 9.06 9.47 3.67
CA PHE A 176 7.93 10.38 3.87
C PHE A 176 8.03 11.07 5.23
N PRO A 177 7.45 12.27 5.38
CA PRO A 177 7.15 12.83 6.69
C PRO A 177 6.28 11.90 7.52
N ALA A 178 6.51 11.91 8.83
CA ALA A 178 5.79 11.07 9.80
C ALA A 178 4.40 11.66 10.14
N TRP A 179 3.59 11.93 9.12
CA TRP A 179 2.22 12.42 9.28
C TRP A 179 1.21 11.28 9.29
N ILE A 180 0.11 11.46 10.03
CA ILE A 180 -1.05 10.57 9.93
C ILE A 180 -1.80 10.92 8.64
N LYS A 181 -1.54 10.18 7.56
CA LYS A 181 -2.01 10.51 6.21
C LYS A 181 -1.94 9.30 5.27
N SER A 182 -2.83 9.28 4.28
CA SER A 182 -2.73 8.37 3.13
C SER A 182 -2.07 9.02 1.91
N TRP A 183 -1.37 8.21 1.12
CA TRP A 183 -0.85 8.57 -0.21
C TRP A 183 -1.21 7.49 -1.23
N VAL A 184 -1.28 7.88 -2.50
CA VAL A 184 -1.30 6.96 -3.64
C VAL A 184 0.03 7.08 -4.35
N VAL A 185 0.82 6.00 -4.35
CA VAL A 185 2.15 5.94 -4.93
C VAL A 185 2.12 5.12 -6.22
N HIS A 186 2.52 5.75 -7.31
CA HIS A 186 2.69 5.12 -8.63
C HIS A 186 4.18 4.85 -8.80
N ASN A 187 4.58 3.59 -8.75
CA ASN A 187 5.98 3.25 -9.01
C ASN A 187 6.16 2.87 -10.48
N ASN A 188 6.53 3.82 -11.32
CA ASN A 188 6.84 3.61 -12.75
C ASN A 188 8.33 3.37 -12.99
N CYS A 189 9.09 2.99 -11.98
CA CYS A 189 10.50 2.69 -12.15
C CYS A 189 10.72 1.42 -12.98
N THR A 190 11.90 1.30 -13.56
CA THR A 190 12.40 0.08 -14.22
C THR A 190 13.62 -0.47 -13.46
N GLY A 191 14.11 -1.64 -13.83
CA GLY A 191 15.22 -2.32 -13.14
C GLY A 191 14.74 -3.29 -12.05
N ASN A 192 15.57 -4.27 -11.72
CA ASN A 192 15.21 -5.37 -10.81
C ASN A 192 15.52 -5.03 -9.34
N PHE A 193 15.01 -3.90 -8.87
CA PHE A 193 15.21 -3.41 -7.51
C PHE A 193 13.91 -2.84 -6.93
N THR A 194 13.85 -2.73 -5.61
CA THR A 194 12.66 -2.32 -4.89
C THR A 194 12.76 -0.91 -4.33
N ILE A 195 11.64 -0.21 -4.25
CA ILE A 195 11.51 1.02 -3.47
C ILE A 195 10.77 0.68 -2.18
N THR A 196 11.37 0.99 -1.04
CA THR A 196 10.69 0.92 0.26
C THR A 196 10.18 2.30 0.62
N CYS A 197 8.85 2.45 0.71
CA CYS A 197 8.21 3.65 1.22
C CYS A 197 8.13 3.55 2.75
N ARG A 198 8.83 4.43 3.45
CA ARG A 198 8.92 4.44 4.92
C ARG A 198 8.97 5.85 5.48
N THR A 199 8.84 6.01 6.79
CA THR A 199 9.28 7.24 7.46
C THR A 199 10.77 7.12 7.83
N ALA A 200 11.37 8.20 8.34
CA ALA A 200 12.77 8.21 8.74
C ALA A 200 13.08 7.12 9.79
N SER A 201 12.22 6.97 10.80
CA SER A 201 12.46 6.08 11.95
C SER A 201 11.59 4.82 11.94
N GLY A 202 10.48 4.81 11.21
CA GLY A 202 9.55 3.69 11.20
C GLY A 202 9.82 2.63 10.14
N SER A 203 9.11 1.52 10.27
CA SER A 203 9.02 0.49 9.25
C SER A 203 8.27 1.02 8.03
N GLY A 204 8.49 0.38 6.88
CA GLY A 204 7.81 0.73 5.65
C GLY A 204 7.42 -0.48 4.83
N VAL A 205 6.85 -0.18 3.67
CA VAL A 205 6.37 -1.19 2.72
C VAL A 205 7.11 -1.08 1.40
N VAL A 206 7.35 -2.24 0.79
CA VAL A 206 7.89 -2.31 -0.56
C VAL A 206 6.79 -1.98 -1.55
N VAL A 207 6.99 -0.92 -2.33
CA VAL A 207 6.14 -0.59 -3.48
C VAL A 207 6.81 -1.13 -4.73
N ILE A 208 6.20 -2.15 -5.32
CA ILE A 208 6.77 -2.88 -6.46
C ILE A 208 6.67 -2.01 -7.73
N PRO A 209 7.72 -1.92 -8.56
CA PRO A 209 7.65 -1.27 -9.85
C PRO A 209 6.51 -1.80 -10.75
N GLY A 210 5.83 -0.92 -11.46
CA GLY A 210 4.64 -1.20 -12.27
C GLY A 210 3.31 -1.18 -11.51
N LEU A 211 3.31 -0.99 -10.18
CA LEU A 211 2.09 -0.95 -9.37
C LEU A 211 1.72 0.45 -8.88
N VAL A 212 0.43 0.57 -8.55
CA VAL A 212 -0.14 1.69 -7.81
C VAL A 212 -0.56 1.20 -6.43
N SER A 213 0.13 1.66 -5.39
CA SER A 213 -0.14 1.31 -3.99
C SER A 213 -0.78 2.48 -3.26
N ARG A 214 -1.78 2.20 -2.41
CA ARG A 214 -2.42 3.16 -1.52
C ARG A 214 -1.84 2.95 -0.14
N LEU A 215 -0.98 3.86 0.28
CA LEU A 215 -0.24 3.77 1.52
C LEU A 215 -0.95 4.57 2.62
N PHE A 216 -0.87 4.10 3.85
CA PHE A 216 -1.27 4.85 5.04
C PHE A 216 -0.10 4.92 6.02
N CYS A 217 0.14 6.10 6.58
CA CYS A 217 1.07 6.29 7.69
C CYS A 217 0.29 6.59 8.96
N ASP A 218 0.66 5.93 10.05
CA ASP A 218 0.08 6.11 11.39
C ASP A 218 0.82 7.20 12.21
N GLY A 219 1.72 7.95 11.57
CA GLY A 219 2.62 8.89 12.22
C GLY A 219 3.96 8.28 12.63
N VAL A 220 4.17 6.98 12.44
CA VAL A 220 5.44 6.30 12.67
C VAL A 220 5.76 5.35 11.52
N ASN A 221 4.92 4.34 11.28
CA ASN A 221 5.10 3.31 10.26
C ASN A 221 4.21 3.57 9.05
N ILE A 222 4.63 3.05 7.89
CA ILE A 222 3.80 3.03 6.68
C ILE A 222 3.31 1.61 6.42
N SER A 223 2.03 1.46 6.10
CA SER A 223 1.39 0.24 5.63
C SER A 223 0.80 0.42 4.22
N ASP A 224 0.61 -0.67 3.49
CA ASP A 224 -0.09 -0.68 2.19
C ASP A 224 -1.54 -1.11 2.42
N GLU A 225 -2.49 -0.23 2.14
CA GLU A 225 -3.94 -0.46 2.21
C GLU A 225 -4.54 -0.91 0.87
N THR A 226 -3.75 -0.99 -0.21
CA THR A 226 -4.12 -1.77 -1.40
C THR A 226 -4.06 -3.26 -1.09
N TYR A 227 -3.21 -3.66 -0.14
CA TYR A 227 -3.09 -5.03 0.36
C TYR A 227 -4.27 -5.38 1.28
N ASN A 228 -5.38 -5.86 0.69
CA ASN A 228 -6.31 -6.69 1.44
C ASN A 228 -5.80 -8.14 1.39
N PRO A 229 -5.17 -8.68 2.45
CA PRO A 229 -4.66 -10.06 2.47
C PRO A 229 -5.76 -11.12 2.29
N ASN A 230 -7.03 -10.73 2.35
CA ASN A 230 -8.18 -11.60 2.13
C ASN A 230 -8.64 -11.65 0.66
N ASN A 231 -8.15 -10.75 -0.21
CA ASN A 231 -8.59 -10.64 -1.61
C ASN A 231 -7.48 -10.89 -2.63
N ASP A 232 -6.23 -11.13 -2.22
CA ASP A 232 -5.15 -11.47 -3.14
C ASP A 232 -4.99 -12.98 -3.31
N MET A 233 -5.19 -13.49 -4.53
CA MET A 233 -5.05 -14.92 -4.84
C MET A 233 -3.56 -15.34 -4.91
N VAL A 234 -2.63 -14.56 -4.37
CA VAL A 234 -1.18 -14.81 -4.48
C VAL A 234 -0.85 -16.15 -3.81
N GLY A 235 -0.10 -17.00 -4.51
CA GLY A 235 0.18 -18.37 -4.10
C GLY A 235 -0.90 -19.38 -4.53
N MET A 236 -2.04 -18.93 -5.07
CA MET A 236 -3.01 -19.84 -5.67
C MET A 236 -2.42 -20.51 -6.90
N VAL A 237 -2.63 -21.82 -6.99
CA VAL A 237 -2.31 -22.63 -8.16
C VAL A 237 -3.62 -22.94 -8.91
N ALA A 238 -3.64 -22.66 -10.21
CA ALA A 238 -4.81 -22.85 -11.07
C ALA A 238 -4.42 -23.44 -12.43
N ALA A 239 -5.34 -24.19 -13.03
CA ALA A 239 -5.19 -24.74 -14.37
C ALA A 239 -5.67 -23.74 -15.43
N PHE A 240 -4.88 -23.55 -16.48
CA PHE A 240 -5.19 -22.66 -17.60
C PHE A 240 -5.33 -23.46 -18.90
N ALA A 241 -6.36 -23.12 -19.69
CA ALA A 241 -6.56 -23.62 -21.05
C ALA A 241 -5.63 -22.91 -22.08
N ALA A 242 -4.48 -22.41 -21.64
CA ALA A 242 -3.48 -21.72 -22.45
C ALA A 242 -2.14 -22.48 -22.38
N ASN A 243 -1.29 -22.32 -23.39
CA ASN A 243 0.04 -22.95 -23.45
C ASN A 243 1.16 -22.08 -22.87
N SER A 244 0.84 -20.89 -22.36
CA SER A 244 1.76 -19.96 -21.70
C SER A 244 1.06 -19.31 -20.52
N ALA A 245 1.83 -18.96 -19.48
CA ALA A 245 1.31 -18.33 -18.29
C ALA A 245 0.79 -16.91 -18.62
N PRO A 246 -0.47 -16.58 -18.32
CA PRO A 246 -0.98 -15.22 -18.54
C PRO A 246 -0.29 -14.19 -17.66
N THR A 247 -0.43 -12.90 -18.02
CA THR A 247 0.11 -11.79 -17.22
C THR A 247 -0.36 -11.87 -15.76
N GLY A 248 0.59 -11.72 -14.84
CA GLY A 248 0.35 -11.84 -13.39
C GLY A 248 0.33 -13.28 -12.86
N TRP A 249 0.69 -14.27 -13.69
CA TRP A 249 0.86 -15.67 -13.30
C TRP A 249 2.21 -16.20 -13.79
N LEU A 250 2.78 -17.17 -13.07
CA LEU A 250 3.98 -17.91 -13.48
C LEU A 250 3.59 -19.36 -13.76
N ALA A 251 4.26 -20.03 -14.69
CA ALA A 251 4.10 -21.47 -14.85
C ALA A 251 4.56 -22.19 -13.58
N ALA A 252 3.76 -23.14 -13.09
CA ALA A 252 4.15 -24.00 -11.97
C ALA A 252 5.00 -25.16 -12.53
N ASP A 253 6.25 -24.84 -12.89
CA ASP A 253 7.19 -25.72 -13.60
C ASP A 253 8.47 -26.03 -12.81
N GLY A 254 8.48 -25.76 -11.50
CA GLY A 254 9.64 -25.99 -10.63
C GLY A 254 10.76 -24.96 -10.77
N SER A 255 10.61 -23.94 -11.62
CA SER A 255 11.64 -22.94 -11.86
C SER A 255 12.02 -22.16 -10.58
N ALA A 256 13.29 -21.78 -10.48
CA ALA A 256 13.77 -20.89 -9.44
C ALA A 256 13.52 -19.43 -9.84
N VAL A 257 12.81 -18.69 -9.00
CA VAL A 257 12.42 -17.30 -9.26
C VAL A 257 12.91 -16.36 -8.16
N SER A 258 13.05 -15.07 -8.49
CA SER A 258 13.64 -14.06 -7.61
C SER A 258 12.76 -13.73 -6.40
N ARG A 259 13.34 -13.77 -5.19
CA ARG A 259 12.67 -13.37 -3.94
C ARG A 259 12.33 -11.88 -3.91
N THR A 260 13.12 -11.02 -4.58
CA THR A 260 12.85 -9.59 -4.62
C THR A 260 11.78 -9.26 -5.65
N THR A 261 11.84 -9.89 -6.83
CA THR A 261 10.87 -9.67 -7.90
C THR A 261 9.49 -10.22 -7.53
N TYR A 262 9.44 -11.38 -6.89
CA TYR A 262 8.20 -12.06 -6.49
C TYR A 262 8.06 -12.13 -4.96
N ALA A 263 8.34 -11.02 -4.27
CA ALA A 263 8.36 -10.94 -2.81
C ALA A 263 7.03 -11.36 -2.16
N ARG A 264 5.89 -11.04 -2.78
CA ARG A 264 4.56 -11.45 -2.31
C ARG A 264 4.36 -12.95 -2.41
N LEU A 265 4.78 -13.56 -3.51
CA LEU A 265 4.70 -15.01 -3.66
C LEU A 265 5.64 -15.71 -2.68
N PHE A 266 6.88 -15.20 -2.51
CA PHE A 266 7.84 -15.74 -1.56
C PHE A 266 7.34 -15.67 -0.12
N SER A 267 6.69 -14.58 0.30
CA SER A 267 6.15 -14.48 1.66
C SER A 267 5.00 -15.48 1.92
N ARG A 268 4.31 -15.93 0.87
CA ARG A 268 3.22 -16.92 0.98
C ARG A 268 3.72 -18.37 0.96
N ILE A 269 4.60 -18.73 0.02
CA ILE A 269 5.01 -20.14 -0.17
C ILE A 269 6.41 -20.46 0.36
N GLY A 270 7.20 -19.44 0.71
CA GLY A 270 8.56 -19.58 1.21
C GLY A 270 9.42 -20.45 0.29
N THR A 271 10.02 -21.48 0.87
CA THR A 271 10.88 -22.45 0.18
C THR A 271 10.29 -23.86 0.16
N ILE A 272 8.96 -24.01 0.29
CA ILE A 272 8.27 -25.31 0.33
C ILE A 272 8.68 -26.19 -0.87
N TYR A 273 8.82 -25.59 -2.04
CA TYR A 273 9.17 -26.29 -3.29
C TYR A 273 10.65 -26.25 -3.63
N GLY A 274 11.49 -25.76 -2.71
CA GLY A 274 12.94 -25.64 -2.88
C GLY A 274 13.45 -24.24 -2.54
N SER A 275 14.67 -24.20 -2.02
CA SER A 275 15.32 -22.95 -1.58
C SER A 275 15.88 -22.09 -2.70
N GLY A 276 15.72 -22.50 -3.97
CA GLY A 276 16.45 -21.89 -5.08
C GLY A 276 17.96 -21.96 -4.83
N ASN A 277 18.64 -20.82 -4.95
CA ASN A 277 20.05 -20.68 -4.63
C ASN A 277 20.35 -20.45 -3.13
N GLY A 278 19.33 -20.56 -2.27
CA GLY A 278 19.44 -20.37 -0.82
C GLY A 278 19.35 -18.92 -0.34
N THR A 279 19.62 -17.93 -1.19
CA THR A 279 19.74 -16.53 -0.79
C THR A 279 18.77 -15.60 -1.51
N THR A 280 18.81 -15.55 -2.84
CA THR A 280 18.07 -14.57 -3.65
C THR A 280 16.93 -15.18 -4.47
N THR A 281 16.82 -16.51 -4.56
CA THR A 281 15.73 -17.19 -5.26
C THR A 281 14.97 -18.19 -4.39
N PHE A 282 13.82 -18.64 -4.86
CA PHE A 282 13.02 -19.73 -4.31
C PHE A 282 12.35 -20.48 -5.47
N ASN A 283 12.00 -21.75 -5.27
CA ASN A 283 11.41 -22.56 -6.34
C ASN A 283 9.88 -22.47 -6.34
N LEU A 284 9.31 -22.51 -7.54
CA LEU A 284 7.87 -22.70 -7.76
C LEU A 284 7.48 -24.17 -7.57
N PRO A 285 6.19 -24.50 -7.37
CA PRO A 285 5.72 -25.87 -7.53
C PRO A 285 6.00 -26.39 -8.93
N ASP A 286 6.22 -27.70 -9.10
CA ASP A 286 6.23 -28.37 -10.40
C ASP A 286 4.98 -29.24 -10.55
N GLY A 287 3.99 -28.72 -11.28
CA GLY A 287 2.70 -29.38 -11.52
C GLY A 287 2.66 -30.14 -12.84
N ARG A 288 3.77 -30.25 -13.57
CA ARG A 288 3.78 -30.86 -14.90
C ARG A 288 3.68 -32.38 -14.81
N GLY A 289 2.72 -32.97 -15.53
CA GLY A 289 2.58 -34.42 -15.64
C GLY A 289 2.12 -35.13 -14.36
N VAL A 290 1.67 -34.38 -13.34
CA VAL A 290 1.24 -34.96 -12.06
C VAL A 290 -0.21 -34.58 -11.75
N PHE A 291 -0.89 -35.46 -11.02
CA PHE A 291 -2.20 -35.14 -10.45
C PHE A 291 -2.02 -34.46 -9.09
N LEU A 292 -2.73 -33.35 -8.90
CA LEU A 292 -2.85 -32.72 -7.59
C LEU A 292 -3.84 -33.51 -6.74
N ARG A 293 -3.48 -33.74 -5.48
CA ARG A 293 -4.33 -34.36 -4.47
C ARG A 293 -4.54 -33.40 -3.30
N GLY A 294 -5.69 -33.51 -2.64
CA GLY A 294 -5.94 -32.76 -1.41
C GLY A 294 -4.95 -33.17 -0.32
N PHE A 295 -4.41 -32.19 0.40
CA PHE A 295 -3.60 -32.43 1.58
C PHE A 295 -4.50 -32.85 2.75
N ASP A 296 -4.15 -33.93 3.45
CA ASP A 296 -5.00 -34.52 4.49
C ASP A 296 -5.29 -33.55 5.65
N ALA A 297 -4.30 -32.72 6.02
CA ALA A 297 -4.41 -31.70 7.05
C ALA A 297 -5.05 -32.19 8.37
N GLY A 298 -4.80 -33.45 8.75
CA GLY A 298 -5.30 -34.04 10.01
C GLY A 298 -6.64 -34.75 9.92
N ARG A 299 -7.19 -34.96 8.71
CA ARG A 299 -8.41 -35.75 8.50
C ARG A 299 -8.20 -37.26 8.75
N GLY A 300 -6.98 -37.77 8.56
CA GLY A 300 -6.62 -39.16 8.84
C GLY A 300 -6.83 -40.14 7.68
N LEU A 301 -7.16 -39.67 6.47
CA LEU A 301 -7.26 -40.54 5.29
C LEU A 301 -5.90 -40.75 4.60
N ASP A 302 -4.99 -39.78 4.75
CA ASP A 302 -3.68 -39.79 4.12
C ASP A 302 -2.63 -39.18 5.07
N SER A 303 -2.61 -39.68 6.31
CA SER A 303 -1.91 -39.12 7.48
C SER A 303 -0.38 -39.11 7.42
N GLY A 304 0.23 -39.80 6.44
CA GLY A 304 1.68 -39.87 6.26
C GLY A 304 2.24 -38.92 5.20
N ARG A 305 1.42 -38.04 4.60
CA ARG A 305 1.88 -37.18 3.51
C ARG A 305 2.43 -35.85 4.00
N VAL A 306 3.51 -35.44 3.35
CA VAL A 306 4.15 -34.15 3.53
C VAL A 306 3.53 -33.16 2.54
N PHE A 307 3.20 -31.96 3.00
CA PHE A 307 2.65 -30.93 2.12
C PHE A 307 3.64 -30.58 1.00
N GLY A 308 3.17 -30.54 -0.24
CA GLY A 308 3.99 -30.19 -1.40
C GLY A 308 4.98 -31.28 -1.86
N SER A 309 4.99 -32.46 -1.25
CA SER A 309 5.89 -33.56 -1.67
C SER A 309 5.38 -34.28 -2.92
N TYR A 310 6.30 -34.72 -3.77
CA TYR A 310 6.02 -35.65 -4.86
C TYR A 310 5.73 -37.07 -4.33
N GLN A 311 4.91 -37.81 -5.04
CA GLN A 311 4.60 -39.21 -4.76
C GLN A 311 4.61 -40.02 -6.05
N GLU A 312 5.37 -41.12 -6.05
CA GLU A 312 5.35 -42.12 -7.12
C GLU A 312 3.97 -42.79 -7.25
N ASP A 313 3.71 -43.37 -8.42
CA ASP A 313 2.51 -44.17 -8.62
C ASP A 313 2.53 -45.42 -7.73
N SER A 314 1.33 -45.89 -7.38
CA SER A 314 1.17 -47.15 -6.66
C SER A 314 -0.18 -47.74 -6.97
N VAL A 315 -0.22 -49.06 -7.10
CA VAL A 315 -1.46 -49.84 -7.17
C VAL A 315 -1.54 -50.67 -5.89
N LYS A 316 -2.73 -50.76 -5.29
CA LYS A 316 -2.96 -51.65 -4.15
C LYS A 316 -2.65 -53.09 -4.56
N THR A 317 -2.21 -53.90 -3.62
CA THR A 317 -2.08 -55.35 -3.81
C THR A 317 -3.39 -55.92 -4.35
N ILE A 318 -3.31 -56.69 -5.44
CA ILE A 318 -4.45 -57.39 -6.03
C ILE A 318 -4.32 -58.87 -5.65
N ASP A 319 -5.18 -59.32 -4.74
CA ASP A 319 -5.26 -60.73 -4.35
C ASP A 319 -6.23 -61.46 -5.29
N LEU A 320 -5.69 -62.31 -6.17
CA LEU A 320 -6.48 -63.18 -7.02
C LEU A 320 -6.56 -64.57 -6.40
N ARG A 321 -7.77 -64.97 -5.99
CA ARG A 321 -8.04 -66.33 -5.51
C ARG A 321 -8.50 -67.19 -6.68
N PHE A 322 -7.76 -68.26 -6.94
CA PHE A 322 -8.13 -69.26 -7.94
C PHE A 322 -8.88 -70.39 -7.24
N TYR A 323 -10.11 -70.65 -7.68
CA TYR A 323 -10.93 -71.76 -7.17
C TYR A 323 -10.82 -72.95 -8.13
N GLY A 324 -10.13 -74.00 -7.70
CA GLY A 324 -10.22 -75.33 -8.32
C GLY A 324 -11.45 -76.10 -7.80
N ARG A 325 -11.98 -77.02 -8.61
CA ARG A 325 -13.12 -77.86 -8.20
C ARG A 325 -12.67 -78.93 -7.21
N GLN A 326 -13.28 -78.97 -6.02
CA GLN A 326 -13.09 -80.06 -5.05
C GLN A 326 -13.56 -81.38 -5.69
N GLY A 327 -12.65 -82.36 -5.75
CA GLY A 327 -12.71 -83.45 -6.73
C GLY A 327 -13.83 -84.47 -6.57
N SER A 328 -14.29 -84.99 -7.71
CA SER A 328 -14.74 -86.37 -7.88
C SER A 328 -14.88 -86.69 -9.38
N GLY A 329 -14.00 -87.52 -9.93
CA GLY A 329 -14.16 -88.16 -11.26
C GLY A 329 -13.31 -87.58 -12.40
N VAL A 330 -12.74 -88.50 -13.18
CA VAL A 330 -11.79 -88.33 -14.29
C VAL A 330 -12.29 -87.37 -15.38
N GLY A 331 -11.41 -86.48 -15.85
CA GLY A 331 -11.57 -85.76 -17.12
C GLY A 331 -12.17 -84.36 -17.06
N SER A 332 -11.48 -83.38 -16.45
CA SER A 332 -11.55 -81.99 -16.93
C SER A 332 -10.36 -81.16 -16.47
N ARG A 333 -9.70 -80.54 -17.44
CA ARG A 333 -8.42 -79.82 -17.36
C ARG A 333 -8.51 -78.65 -16.38
N THR A 334 -7.74 -78.71 -15.30
CA THR A 334 -7.43 -77.53 -14.47
C THR A 334 -6.08 -77.00 -14.93
N VAL A 335 -6.04 -75.73 -15.35
CA VAL A 335 -4.79 -75.05 -15.68
C VAL A 335 -4.13 -74.65 -14.35
N LEU A 336 -2.98 -75.29 -14.07
CA LEU A 336 -1.88 -74.95 -13.14
C LEU A 336 -1.51 -76.08 -12.17
N SER A 337 -0.57 -76.94 -12.57
CA SER A 337 0.26 -77.78 -11.69
C SER A 337 1.68 -77.84 -12.25
N THR A 338 2.69 -77.81 -11.38
CA THR A 338 4.06 -78.23 -11.70
C THR A 338 4.23 -79.70 -11.30
N GLU A 339 4.34 -80.60 -12.28
CA GLU A 339 4.94 -81.92 -12.06
C GLU A 339 6.46 -81.83 -12.26
N ASN A 340 7.17 -82.63 -11.46
CA ASN A 340 8.62 -82.61 -11.25
C ASN A 340 9.47 -82.33 -12.52
N ASN A 341 10.52 -81.50 -12.35
CA ASN A 341 11.63 -81.24 -13.29
C ASN A 341 11.38 -80.35 -14.53
N ARG A 342 10.58 -79.27 -14.46
CA ARG A 342 10.65 -78.18 -15.47
C ARG A 342 10.59 -76.78 -14.85
N ASN A 343 11.37 -75.88 -15.45
CA ASN A 343 11.57 -74.47 -15.10
C ASN A 343 10.26 -73.75 -14.74
N ALA A 344 10.35 -72.78 -13.81
CA ALA A 344 9.24 -71.92 -13.38
C ALA A 344 8.44 -71.32 -14.55
N LEU A 345 7.16 -71.00 -14.30
CA LEU A 345 6.26 -70.36 -15.26
C LEU A 345 6.91 -69.10 -15.87
N TYR A 346 7.24 -69.16 -17.16
CA TYR A 346 7.48 -67.98 -17.99
C TYR A 346 6.12 -67.54 -18.56
N THR A 347 5.50 -66.52 -17.97
CA THR A 347 4.09 -66.14 -18.20
C THR A 347 3.86 -65.30 -19.47
N SER A 348 4.61 -65.51 -20.55
CA SER A 348 4.33 -64.83 -21.83
C SER A 348 3.15 -65.47 -22.58
N GLY A 349 2.64 -66.63 -22.14
CA GLY A 349 1.45 -67.27 -22.72
C GLY A 349 1.03 -68.58 -22.05
N ILE A 350 -0.27 -68.89 -22.15
CA ILE A 350 -0.93 -70.15 -21.79
C ILE A 350 -1.23 -70.89 -23.09
N SER A 351 -0.65 -72.07 -23.28
CA SER A 351 -0.95 -72.94 -24.42
C SER A 351 -2.34 -73.58 -24.30
N GLN A 352 -3.08 -73.58 -25.39
CA GLN A 352 -4.42 -74.15 -25.51
C GLN A 352 -4.41 -75.48 -26.27
N ASP A 353 -5.50 -76.24 -26.11
CA ASP A 353 -5.70 -77.57 -26.71
C ASP A 353 -5.75 -77.55 -28.23
N ASP A 354 -6.13 -76.41 -28.81
CA ASP A 354 -6.16 -76.14 -30.24
C ASP A 354 -4.79 -75.71 -30.80
N GLY A 355 -3.75 -75.69 -29.96
CA GLY A 355 -2.40 -75.26 -30.32
C GLY A 355 -2.19 -73.74 -30.29
N SER A 356 -3.22 -72.95 -29.93
CA SER A 356 -3.08 -71.51 -29.77
C SER A 356 -2.40 -71.14 -28.44
N VAL A 357 -1.90 -69.91 -28.34
CA VAL A 357 -1.30 -69.36 -27.11
C VAL A 357 -2.04 -68.09 -26.74
N GLN A 358 -2.64 -68.04 -25.55
CA GLN A 358 -3.28 -66.83 -25.00
C GLN A 358 -2.43 -66.23 -23.88
N PRO A 359 -2.25 -64.91 -23.80
CA PRO A 359 -1.54 -64.29 -22.68
C PRO A 359 -2.24 -64.60 -21.34
N ALA A 360 -1.47 -65.04 -20.34
CA ALA A 360 -1.99 -65.32 -18.98
C ALA A 360 -2.52 -64.05 -18.29
N PHE A 361 -1.84 -62.93 -18.55
CA PHE A 361 -2.25 -61.59 -18.20
C PHE A 361 -1.99 -60.71 -19.42
N GLN A 362 -3.02 -60.03 -19.90
CA GLN A 362 -2.89 -59.09 -21.02
C GLN A 362 -3.02 -57.67 -20.49
N GLN A 363 -1.99 -56.85 -20.73
CA GLN A 363 -2.14 -55.41 -20.58
C GLN A 363 -3.11 -54.92 -21.66
N ILE A 364 -4.32 -54.52 -21.25
CA ILE A 364 -5.32 -53.98 -22.18
C ILE A 364 -4.89 -52.54 -22.52
N GLY A 365 -4.21 -52.37 -23.65
CA GLY A 365 -3.70 -51.08 -24.14
C GLY A 365 -2.18 -51.03 -24.21
N SER A 366 -1.64 -50.21 -25.11
CA SER A 366 -0.21 -50.15 -25.48
C SER A 366 0.63 -49.15 -24.66
N THR A 367 0.15 -48.67 -23.50
CA THR A 367 0.79 -47.56 -22.77
C THR A 367 1.46 -48.02 -21.47
N SER A 368 2.62 -47.46 -21.14
CA SER A 368 3.41 -47.78 -19.94
C SER A 368 2.89 -47.19 -18.61
N GLU A 369 1.74 -46.51 -18.60
CA GLU A 369 1.22 -45.75 -17.46
C GLU A 369 -0.22 -46.15 -17.13
N ASN A 370 -0.52 -46.37 -15.85
CA ASN A 370 -1.88 -46.51 -15.34
C ASN A 370 -2.48 -45.13 -15.06
N ARG A 371 -3.52 -44.73 -15.79
CA ARG A 371 -4.18 -43.43 -15.58
C ARG A 371 -5.66 -43.45 -15.92
N VAL A 372 -6.41 -42.55 -15.30
CA VAL A 372 -7.76 -42.21 -15.73
C VAL A 372 -7.71 -41.35 -17.01
N LYS A 373 -8.80 -41.33 -17.78
CA LYS A 373 -8.97 -40.35 -18.87
C LYS A 373 -8.80 -38.94 -18.28
N ASN A 374 -7.94 -38.12 -18.88
CA ASN A 374 -7.58 -36.81 -18.37
C ASN A 374 -7.36 -35.81 -19.50
N LEU A 375 -7.39 -34.51 -19.15
CA LEU A 375 -7.08 -33.39 -20.03
C LEU A 375 -5.89 -32.64 -19.41
N ALA A 376 -4.83 -32.42 -20.20
CA ALA A 376 -3.67 -31.67 -19.77
C ALA A 376 -3.92 -30.16 -19.92
N GLN A 377 -3.65 -29.41 -18.85
CA GLN A 377 -3.73 -27.95 -18.80
C GLN A 377 -2.47 -27.38 -18.16
N LEU A 378 -2.13 -26.13 -18.48
CA LEU A 378 -0.96 -25.48 -17.90
C LEU A 378 -1.28 -25.05 -16.47
N MET A 379 -0.59 -25.64 -15.50
CA MET A 379 -0.67 -25.19 -14.11
C MET A 379 0.13 -23.90 -13.96
N CYS A 380 -0.50 -22.87 -13.39
CA CYS A 380 0.15 -21.59 -13.10
C CYS A 380 -0.08 -21.19 -11.63
N ILE A 381 0.84 -20.40 -11.09
CA ILE A 381 0.78 -19.82 -9.75
C ILE A 381 0.71 -18.29 -9.81
N LYS A 382 -0.16 -17.69 -9.00
CA LYS A 382 -0.36 -16.23 -8.93
C LYS A 382 0.77 -15.57 -8.13
N TYR A 383 1.34 -14.47 -8.62
CA TYR A 383 2.39 -13.68 -7.93
C TYR A 383 2.00 -12.24 -7.61
#